data_AF-A0A522MMP4-F1
#
_entry.id   AF-A0A522MMP4-F1
#
_cell.length_a   1.000
_cell.length_b   1.000
_cell.length_c   1.000
_cell.angle_alpha   90.00
_cell.angle_beta   90.00
_cell.angle_gamma   90.00
#
_symmetry.space_group_name_H-M   'P 1'
#
loop_
_entity.id
_entity.type
_entity.pdbx_description
1 polymer ?
#
loop_
_entity_poly.entity_id
_entity_poly.type
_entity_poly.pdbx_seq_one_letter_code
_entity_poly.pdbx_strand_id
1 'polypeptide(L)'
;MRALGLALIVVAVLAAPACSRQPAAPAPAAPSPAAAAAATVEGLPDYPGAVRTGLETGEVKSGFSRSIEARFHTGDPIGAVKKYYEDAFSANGWTVVSTEQKTTENKWRLSKGTTVAEVEVETEKTGGVRIKLERRDR
;
A
#
# COMPACT_ATOMS: atom_id res chain seq x y z
N MET A 1 81.32 -3.57 17.66
CA MET A 1 81.97 -2.30 18.05
C MET A 1 80.94 -1.42 18.71
N ARG A 2 81.40 -0.75 19.77
CA ARG A 2 80.87 0.41 20.49
C ARG A 2 79.53 0.98 20.05
N ALA A 3 78.68 1.08 21.08
CA ALA A 3 77.54 1.95 21.19
C ALA A 3 77.89 3.45 21.17
N LEU A 4 76.82 4.24 21.08
CA LEU A 4 76.51 5.51 21.77
C LEU A 4 76.22 6.72 20.88
N GLY A 5 75.16 7.41 21.30
CA GLY A 5 74.70 8.73 20.88
C GLY A 5 73.18 8.73 20.94
N LEU A 6 72.53 8.51 22.09
CA LEU A 6 72.46 9.34 23.30
C LEU A 6 72.00 10.78 23.01
N ALA A 7 70.70 11.02 23.27
CA ALA A 7 70.08 12.26 23.74
C ALA A 7 68.57 12.19 23.39
N LEU A 8 67.58 12.59 24.19
CA LEU A 8 67.52 13.20 25.51
C LEU A 8 66.02 13.47 25.80
N ILE A 9 65.56 13.17 27.02
CA ILE A 9 64.54 13.88 27.84
C ILE A 9 63.01 13.65 27.67
N VAL A 10 62.45 13.11 28.78
CA VAL A 10 61.30 13.57 29.62
C VAL A 10 59.93 13.67 28.95
N VAL A 11 59.01 12.72 29.16
CA VAL A 11 58.10 12.48 30.33
C VAL A 11 56.87 13.41 30.38
N ALA A 12 55.74 12.74 30.07
CA ALA A 12 54.38 12.80 30.61
C ALA A 12 53.52 14.07 30.46
N VAL A 13 52.42 13.92 29.70
CA VAL A 13 51.09 14.47 30.03
C VAL A 13 50.01 13.41 29.77
N LEU A 14 49.02 13.42 30.66
CA LEU A 14 47.89 12.52 30.83
C LEU A 14 46.75 12.68 29.79
N ALA A 15 45.98 11.59 29.65
CA ALA A 15 44.51 11.53 29.52
C ALA A 15 43.77 11.65 28.17
N ALA A 16 42.92 10.63 27.97
CA ALA A 16 41.60 10.55 27.33
C ALA A 16 41.49 9.98 25.89
N PRO A 17 40.62 8.96 25.67
CA PRO A 17 40.29 8.47 24.34
C PRO A 17 39.26 9.41 23.72
N ALA A 18 39.70 10.28 22.80
CA ALA A 18 38.77 11.06 22.00
C ALA A 18 38.28 10.20 20.83
N CYS A 19 37.09 9.64 21.00
CA CYS A 19 36.24 9.10 19.95
C CYS A 19 36.25 10.01 18.71
N SER A 20 36.79 9.51 17.61
CA SER A 20 36.52 10.06 16.28
C SER A 20 35.05 9.82 15.95
N ARG A 21 34.22 10.86 16.09
CA ARG A 21 32.84 10.92 15.59
C ARG A 21 32.85 10.71 14.08
N GLN A 22 32.54 9.48 13.66
CA GLN A 22 32.17 9.18 12.28
C GLN A 22 30.91 9.98 11.92
N PRO A 23 30.84 10.62 10.74
CA PRO A 23 29.62 11.26 10.28
C PRO A 23 28.49 10.24 10.27
N ALA A 24 27.41 10.52 10.99
CA ALA A 24 26.23 9.68 10.99
C ALA A 24 25.70 9.61 9.56
N ALA A 25 25.65 8.40 8.99
CA ALA A 25 24.96 8.14 7.74
C ALA A 25 23.50 8.62 7.87
N PRO A 26 22.94 9.30 6.85
CA PRO A 26 21.54 9.70 6.89
C PRO A 26 20.67 8.45 7.06
N ALA A 27 19.89 8.42 8.14
CA ALA A 27 18.90 7.38 8.37
C ALA A 27 17.93 7.35 7.16
N PRO A 28 17.55 6.16 6.65
CA PRO A 28 16.55 6.08 5.59
C PRO A 28 15.28 6.80 6.06
N ALA A 29 14.85 7.77 5.27
CA ALA A 29 13.63 8.51 5.52
C ALA A 29 12.47 7.51 5.66
N ALA A 30 11.83 7.50 6.82
CA ALA A 30 10.58 6.78 6.99
C ALA A 30 9.58 7.28 5.93
N PRO A 31 8.85 6.39 5.25
CA PRO A 31 7.87 6.81 4.25
C PRO A 31 6.87 7.77 4.91
N SER A 32 6.79 8.98 4.36
CA SER A 32 5.88 10.02 4.83
C SER A 32 4.43 9.53 4.72
N PRO A 33 3.63 9.51 5.81
CA PRO A 33 2.22 9.06 5.78
C PRO A 33 1.28 9.95 4.94
N ALA A 34 1.78 11.08 4.43
CA ALA A 34 0.95 12.15 3.89
C ALA A 34 0.53 12.01 2.41
N ALA A 35 0.91 10.93 1.71
CA ALA A 35 0.46 10.67 0.33
C ALA A 35 -0.69 9.64 0.23
N ALA A 36 -1.21 9.14 1.36
CA ALA A 36 -2.27 8.13 1.34
C ALA A 36 -3.69 8.70 1.12
N ALA A 37 -3.88 10.02 1.22
CA ALA A 37 -5.17 10.63 0.97
C ALA A 37 -5.41 10.85 -0.53
N ALA A 38 -6.63 10.50 -0.97
CA ALA A 38 -7.31 11.03 -2.17
C ALA A 38 -7.01 10.42 -3.54
N ALA A 39 -6.87 9.10 -3.62
CA ALA A 39 -7.20 8.40 -4.86
C ALA A 39 -8.07 7.19 -4.55
N THR A 40 -9.35 7.50 -4.35
CA THR A 40 -10.44 6.55 -4.19
C THR A 40 -10.97 6.24 -5.59
N VAL A 41 -11.42 5.02 -5.83
CA VAL A 41 -12.11 4.67 -7.08
C VAL A 41 -13.46 5.38 -7.04
N GLU A 42 -13.62 6.45 -7.82
CA GLU A 42 -14.83 7.27 -7.75
C GLU A 42 -16.11 6.41 -7.89
N GLY A 43 -17.06 6.59 -6.97
CA GLY A 43 -18.32 5.84 -6.91
C GLY A 43 -18.23 4.46 -6.24
N LEU A 44 -17.02 3.98 -5.90
CA LEU A 44 -16.79 2.79 -5.09
C LEU A 44 -16.02 3.16 -3.83
N PRO A 45 -16.65 3.11 -2.65
CA PRO A 45 -15.99 3.53 -1.43
C PRO A 45 -14.91 2.53 -1.00
N ASP A 46 -13.84 3.06 -0.41
CA ASP A 46 -12.79 2.26 0.20
C ASP A 46 -13.35 1.57 1.47
N TYR A 47 -13.02 0.30 1.69
CA TYR A 47 -13.50 -0.42 2.88
C TYR A 47 -12.90 0.17 4.17
N PRO A 48 -13.72 0.46 5.20
CA PRO A 48 -13.23 1.06 6.44
C PRO A 48 -12.24 0.14 7.16
N GLY A 49 -11.10 0.68 7.58
CA GLY A 49 -10.05 -0.10 8.25
C GLY A 49 -9.17 -0.94 7.32
N ALA A 50 -9.47 -0.98 6.01
CA ALA A 50 -8.57 -1.60 5.04
C ALA A 50 -7.33 -0.73 4.78
N VAL A 51 -6.20 -1.41 4.59
CA VAL A 51 -4.93 -0.80 4.19
C VAL A 51 -4.82 -0.87 2.67
N ARG A 52 -4.71 0.26 1.98
CA ARG A 52 -4.48 0.29 0.53
C ARG A 52 -3.07 -0.23 0.23
N THR A 53 -3.01 -1.31 -0.55
CA THR A 53 -1.76 -1.97 -0.96
C THR A 53 -1.32 -1.56 -2.37
N GLY A 54 -2.21 -0.99 -3.18
CA GLY A 54 -1.86 -0.52 -4.51
C GLY A 54 -2.94 0.38 -5.11
N LEU A 55 -2.50 1.22 -6.04
CA LEU A 55 -3.36 2.02 -6.91
C LEU A 55 -2.68 2.16 -8.26
N GLU A 56 -3.39 1.79 -9.32
CA GLU A 56 -2.93 1.89 -10.71
C GLU A 56 -3.98 2.68 -11.51
N THR A 57 -3.52 3.54 -12.42
CA THR A 57 -4.39 4.23 -13.38
C THR A 57 -3.76 4.06 -14.75
N GLY A 58 -4.55 3.65 -15.73
CA GLY A 58 -4.07 3.38 -17.07
C GLY A 58 -5.12 3.65 -18.14
N GLU A 59 -4.65 3.73 -19.38
CA GLU A 59 -5.51 3.74 -20.56
C GLU A 59 -5.82 2.29 -20.97
N VAL A 60 -7.06 2.01 -21.36
CA VAL A 60 -7.48 0.64 -21.68
C VAL A 60 -7.69 0.51 -23.19
N LYS A 61 -7.18 -0.57 -23.79
CA LYS A 61 -7.61 -0.95 -25.15
C LYS A 61 -9.03 -1.51 -25.11
N SER A 62 -9.74 -1.43 -26.24
CA SER A 62 -11.14 -1.85 -26.44
C SER A 62 -12.21 -0.82 -26.07
N GLY A 63 -11.96 0.46 -26.35
CA GLY A 63 -13.01 1.49 -26.35
C GLY A 63 -13.42 2.00 -24.97
N PHE A 64 -12.55 1.87 -23.97
CA PHE A 64 -12.63 2.56 -22.68
C PHE A 64 -11.49 3.57 -22.57
N SER A 65 -11.79 4.80 -22.17
CA SER A 65 -10.82 5.90 -22.12
C SER A 65 -9.93 5.87 -20.88
N ARG A 66 -10.37 5.22 -19.79
CA ARG A 66 -9.64 5.19 -18.51
C ARG A 66 -9.95 3.94 -17.71
N SER A 67 -8.96 3.40 -17.02
CA SER A 67 -9.11 2.43 -15.93
C SER A 67 -8.39 2.90 -14.68
N ILE A 68 -9.03 2.68 -13.53
CA ILE A 68 -8.47 2.90 -12.20
C ILE A 68 -8.65 1.60 -11.44
N GLU A 69 -7.57 1.05 -10.91
CA GLU A 69 -7.57 -0.13 -10.07
C GLU A 69 -6.98 0.21 -8.70
N ALA A 70 -7.71 -0.07 -7.62
CA ALA A 70 -7.23 0.05 -6.26
C ALA A 70 -7.26 -1.32 -5.57
N ARG A 71 -6.20 -1.63 -4.83
CA ARG A 71 -6.05 -2.87 -4.07
C ARG A 71 -5.93 -2.56 -2.59
N PHE A 72 -6.60 -3.33 -1.76
CA PHE A 72 -6.61 -3.18 -0.32
C PHE A 72 -6.49 -4.54 0.38
N HIS A 73 -6.12 -4.48 1.65
CA HIS A 73 -6.10 -5.61 2.56
C HIS A 73 -6.77 -5.23 3.87
N THR A 74 -7.63 -6.10 4.40
CA THR A 74 -8.23 -5.96 5.73
C THR A 74 -8.11 -7.25 6.54
N GLY A 75 -8.07 -7.13 7.87
CA GLY A 75 -8.18 -8.27 8.79
C GLY A 75 -9.62 -8.72 9.04
N ASP A 76 -10.62 -7.97 8.55
CA ASP A 76 -12.03 -8.29 8.71
C ASP A 76 -12.46 -9.55 7.94
N PRO A 77 -13.49 -10.26 8.40
CA PRO A 77 -13.99 -11.45 7.72
C PRO A 77 -14.66 -11.11 6.39
N ILE A 78 -14.53 -11.99 5.39
CA ILE A 78 -15.09 -11.81 4.04
C ILE A 78 -16.59 -11.48 4.03
N GLY A 79 -17.36 -12.02 4.98
CA GLY A 79 -18.79 -11.73 5.10
C GLY A 79 -19.10 -10.26 5.44
N ALA A 80 -18.28 -9.62 6.28
CA ALA A 80 -18.44 -8.20 6.62
C ALA A 80 -18.06 -7.31 5.42
N VAL A 81 -16.98 -7.67 4.73
CA VAL A 81 -16.52 -6.96 3.52
C VAL A 81 -17.54 -7.07 2.38
N LYS A 82 -18.05 -8.28 2.15
CA LYS A 82 -19.12 -8.54 1.17
C LYS A 82 -20.34 -7.67 1.44
N LYS A 83 -20.87 -7.73 2.67
CA LYS A 83 -22.08 -6.98 3.03
C LYS A 83 -21.90 -5.48 2.81
N TYR A 84 -20.75 -4.93 3.21
CA TYR A 84 -20.44 -3.53 3.01
C TYR A 84 -20.54 -3.11 1.54
N TYR A 85 -19.95 -3.89 0.63
CA TYR A 85 -19.96 -3.57 -0.78
C TYR A 85 -21.34 -3.74 -1.43
N GLU A 86 -22.10 -4.78 -1.06
CA GLU A 86 -23.49 -4.95 -1.53
C GLU A 86 -24.38 -3.76 -1.14
N ASP A 87 -24.24 -3.28 0.11
CA ASP A 87 -24.94 -2.09 0.60
C ASP A 87 -24.45 -0.83 -0.17
N ALA A 88 -23.15 -0.70 -0.40
CA ALA A 88 -22.56 0.42 -1.14
C ALA A 88 -22.97 0.48 -2.62
N PHE A 89 -23.13 -0.66 -3.30
CA PHE A 89 -23.56 -0.70 -4.70
C PHE A 89 -24.94 -0.07 -4.85
N SER A 90 -25.86 -0.48 -3.98
CA SER A 90 -27.24 0.02 -3.95
C SER A 90 -27.27 1.52 -3.62
N ALA A 91 -26.53 1.95 -2.61
CA ALA A 91 -26.46 3.35 -2.19
C ALA A 91 -25.86 4.28 -3.26
N ASN A 92 -24.92 3.78 -4.08
CA ASN A 92 -24.25 4.54 -5.11
C ASN A 92 -24.89 4.38 -6.50
N GLY A 93 -26.02 3.69 -6.62
CA GLY A 93 -26.77 3.52 -7.87
C GLY A 93 -26.03 2.67 -8.91
N TRP A 94 -25.24 1.68 -8.47
CA TRP A 94 -24.66 0.67 -9.34
C TRP A 94 -25.66 -0.46 -9.60
N THR A 95 -25.71 -0.91 -10.85
CA THR A 95 -26.45 -2.12 -11.22
C THR A 95 -25.49 -3.29 -11.27
N VAL A 96 -25.77 -4.35 -10.49
CA VAL A 96 -25.00 -5.59 -10.55
C VAL A 96 -25.36 -6.34 -11.85
N VAL A 97 -24.39 -6.45 -12.77
CA VAL A 97 -24.58 -7.14 -14.05
C VAL A 97 -24.16 -8.61 -14.00
N SER A 98 -23.26 -8.96 -13.08
CA SER A 98 -22.82 -10.34 -12.87
C SER A 98 -22.25 -10.50 -11.46
N THR A 99 -22.46 -11.66 -10.87
CA THR A 99 -21.94 -12.04 -9.55
C THR A 99 -21.39 -13.45 -9.61
N GLU A 100 -20.16 -13.64 -9.15
CA GLU A 100 -19.55 -14.95 -8.93
C GLU A 100 -19.24 -15.10 -7.45
N GLN A 101 -19.78 -16.14 -6.81
CA GLN A 101 -19.59 -16.42 -5.39
C GLN A 101 -18.94 -17.78 -5.20
N LYS A 102 -17.80 -17.79 -4.52
CA LYS A 102 -17.06 -18.98 -4.08
C LYS A 102 -16.90 -18.89 -2.57
N THR A 103 -16.51 -20.00 -1.95
CA THR A 103 -16.28 -20.07 -0.51
C THR A 103 -15.25 -19.04 -0.01
N THR A 104 -14.25 -18.71 -0.83
CA THR A 104 -13.14 -17.82 -0.49
C THR A 104 -13.05 -16.58 -1.35
N GLU A 105 -13.96 -16.38 -2.29
CA GLU A 105 -13.89 -15.29 -3.27
C GLU A 105 -15.29 -14.84 -3.66
N ASN A 106 -15.52 -13.55 -3.71
CA ASN A 106 -16.74 -12.96 -4.26
C ASN A 106 -16.35 -11.89 -5.26
N LYS A 107 -16.95 -11.95 -6.45
CA LYS A 107 -16.68 -11.04 -7.54
C LYS A 107 -17.96 -10.49 -8.11
N TRP A 108 -18.04 -9.17 -8.21
CA TRP A 108 -19.16 -8.45 -8.80
C TRP A 108 -18.68 -7.66 -9.99
N ARG A 109 -19.48 -7.70 -11.06
CA ARG A 109 -19.40 -6.74 -12.15
C ARG A 109 -20.59 -5.81 -12.05
N LEU A 110 -20.31 -4.53 -12.17
CA LEU A 110 -21.24 -3.43 -11.97
C LEU A 110 -21.28 -2.54 -13.21
N SER A 111 -22.42 -1.92 -13.46
CA SER A 111 -22.57 -0.88 -14.49
C SER A 111 -23.31 0.33 -13.95
N LYS A 112 -22.94 1.51 -14.47
CA LYS A 112 -23.59 2.79 -14.20
C LYS A 112 -23.39 3.71 -15.39
N GLY A 113 -24.41 3.82 -16.24
CA GLY A 113 -24.31 4.58 -17.49
C GLY A 113 -23.26 4.00 -18.43
N THR A 114 -22.24 4.79 -18.78
CA THR A 114 -21.10 4.38 -19.61
C THR A 114 -19.94 3.79 -18.80
N THR A 115 -20.03 3.78 -17.48
CA THR A 115 -18.99 3.25 -16.59
C THR A 115 -19.30 1.80 -16.22
N VAL A 116 -18.24 0.97 -16.22
CA VAL A 116 -18.27 -0.38 -15.65
C VAL A 116 -17.29 -0.46 -14.49
N ALA A 117 -17.61 -1.31 -13.51
CA ALA A 117 -16.71 -1.57 -12.41
C ALA A 117 -16.68 -3.05 -12.04
N GLU A 118 -15.58 -3.48 -11.45
CA GLU A 118 -15.37 -4.83 -10.95
C GLU A 118 -14.90 -4.73 -9.50
N VAL A 119 -15.58 -5.46 -8.62
CA VAL A 119 -15.23 -5.56 -7.20
C VAL A 119 -14.96 -7.01 -6.90
N GLU A 120 -13.76 -7.30 -6.43
CA GLU A 120 -13.33 -8.64 -6.07
C GLU A 120 -12.87 -8.65 -4.62
N VAL A 121 -13.36 -9.61 -3.86
CA VAL A 121 -13.08 -9.78 -2.44
C VAL A 121 -12.66 -11.23 -2.24
N GLU A 122 -11.41 -11.45 -1.86
CA GLU A 122 -10.80 -12.77 -1.75
C GLU A 122 -10.18 -12.96 -0.36
N THR A 123 -10.42 -14.10 0.28
CA THR A 123 -9.74 -14.48 1.53
C THR A 123 -8.31 -14.94 1.22
N GLU A 124 -7.31 -14.31 1.85
CA GLU A 124 -5.92 -14.71 1.65
C GLU A 124 -5.53 -15.91 2.52
N LYS A 125 -4.64 -16.78 1.99
CA LYS A 125 -4.15 -17.97 2.71
C LYS A 125 -3.42 -17.63 4.01
N THR A 126 -2.80 -16.45 4.07
CA THR A 126 -2.07 -15.93 5.24
C THR A 126 -2.97 -15.30 6.29
N GLY A 127 -4.30 -15.33 6.08
CA GLY A 127 -5.28 -14.60 6.87
C GLY A 127 -5.58 -13.24 6.27
N GLY A 128 -6.76 -12.70 6.62
CA GLY A 128 -7.27 -11.45 6.08
C GLY A 128 -8.00 -11.61 4.74
N VAL A 129 -8.40 -10.47 4.20
CA VAL A 129 -9.18 -10.34 2.97
C VAL A 129 -8.53 -9.29 2.08
N ARG A 130 -8.25 -9.69 0.85
CA ARG A 130 -7.86 -8.79 -0.23
C ARG A 130 -9.09 -8.25 -0.92
N ILE A 131 -9.06 -6.95 -1.20
CA ILE A 131 -10.12 -6.25 -1.93
C ILE A 131 -9.49 -5.62 -3.17
N LYS A 132 -10.08 -5.85 -4.32
CA LYS A 132 -9.72 -5.19 -5.57
C LYS A 132 -10.93 -4.45 -6.12
N LEU A 133 -10.78 -3.15 -6.32
CA LEU A 133 -11.76 -2.27 -6.92
C LEU A 133 -11.21 -1.79 -8.26
N GLU A 134 -11.90 -2.12 -9.34
CA GLU A 134 -11.54 -1.65 -10.67
C GLU A 134 -12.71 -0.86 -11.25
N ARG A 135 -12.45 0.32 -11.80
CA ARG A 135 -13.42 1.10 -12.57
C ARG A 135 -12.86 1.34 -13.97
N ARG A 136 -13.73 1.25 -14.97
CA ARG A 136 -13.42 1.62 -16.35
C ARG A 136 -14.49 2.55 -16.90
N ASP A 137 -14.05 3.66 -17.46
CA ASP A 137 -14.90 4.69 -18.04
C ASP A 137 -14.77 4.66 -19.56
N ARG A 138 -15.92 4.74 -20.25
CA ARG A 138 -15.98 4.73 -21.71
C ARG A 138 -15.71 6.11 -22.28
#